data_AF-A0A9D5VKS0-F1
#
_entry.id   AF-A0A9D5VKS0-F1
#
_cell.length_a   1.000
_cell.length_b   1.000
_cell.length_c   1.000
_cell.angle_alpha   90.00
_cell.angle_beta   90.00
_cell.angle_gamma   90.00
#
_symmetry.space_group_name_H-M   'P 1'
#
loop_
_entity.id
_entity.type
_entity.pdbx_description
1 polymer ?
#
loop_
_entity_poly.entity_id
_entity_poly.type
_entity_poly.pdbx_seq_one_letter_code
_entity_poly.pdbx_strand_id
1 'polypeptide(L)'
;MTFNMKLPFKFAIIRNIAENPASNINTIMEKLKDDYGSEGQFNLKMVSMHLDSLRTSGLIQEDTNYCYSLTATGHLRLKYITHQK
;
A
#
# COMPACT_ATOMS: atom_id res chain seq x y z
N MET A 1 -1.58 -10.20 -26.33
CA MET A 1 -1.29 -9.06 -25.43
C MET A 1 -1.91 -9.36 -24.09
N THR A 2 -1.12 -9.81 -23.13
CA THR A 2 -1.60 -10.00 -21.75
C THR A 2 -1.70 -8.61 -21.14
N PHE A 3 -2.91 -8.10 -20.91
CA PHE A 3 -3.10 -6.91 -20.08
C PHE A 3 -2.62 -7.27 -18.67
N ASN A 4 -1.37 -6.94 -18.35
CA ASN A 4 -0.87 -7.03 -17.00
C ASN A 4 -1.54 -5.90 -16.22
N MET A 5 -2.77 -6.13 -15.73
CA MET A 5 -3.48 -5.18 -14.88
C MET A 5 -2.72 -5.08 -13.56
N LYS A 6 -1.71 -4.19 -13.53
CA LYS A 6 -1.06 -3.78 -12.29
C LYS A 6 -2.14 -3.27 -11.35
N LEU A 7 -2.07 -3.68 -10.09
CA LEU A 7 -2.96 -3.15 -9.06
C LEU A 7 -2.85 -1.63 -9.06
N PRO A 8 -3.97 -0.88 -8.96
CA PRO A 8 -3.90 0.53 -8.64
C PRO A 8 -2.96 0.78 -7.46
N PHE A 9 -2.09 1.79 -7.57
CA PHE A 9 -0.95 1.97 -6.66
C PHE A 9 -1.34 1.99 -5.16
N LYS A 10 -2.47 2.61 -4.81
CA LYS A 10 -3.01 2.59 -3.44
C LYS A 10 -3.27 1.17 -2.92
N PHE A 11 -3.71 0.24 -3.78
CA PHE A 11 -3.92 -1.16 -3.40
C PHE A 11 -2.60 -1.94 -3.35
N ALA A 12 -1.61 -1.58 -4.16
CA ALA A 12 -0.26 -2.12 -4.04
C ALA A 12 0.37 -1.77 -2.68
N ILE A 13 0.16 -0.53 -2.20
CA ILE A 13 0.59 -0.11 -0.85
C ILE A 13 -0.09 -0.95 0.24
N ILE A 14 -1.43 -1.10 0.19
CA ILE A 14 -2.17 -1.93 1.17
C ILE A 14 -1.64 -3.37 1.17
N ARG A 15 -1.47 -3.96 -0.02
CA ARG A 15 -0.95 -5.33 -0.16
C ARG A 15 0.47 -5.45 0.39
N ASN A 16 1.34 -4.49 0.10
CA ASN A 16 2.71 -4.48 0.59
C ASN A 16 2.77 -4.42 2.12
N ILE A 17 1.95 -3.60 2.76
CA ILE A 17 1.83 -3.51 4.23
C ILE A 17 1.31 -4.84 4.83
N ALA A 18 0.43 -5.55 4.11
CA ALA A 18 -0.06 -6.87 4.53
C ALA A 18 1.05 -7.92 4.53
N GLU A 19 1.87 -7.93 3.48
CA GLU A 19 2.95 -8.91 3.28
C GLU A 19 4.19 -8.56 4.14
N ASN A 20 4.38 -7.29 4.46
CA ASN A 20 5.52 -6.77 5.21
C ASN A 20 5.00 -5.90 6.38
N PRO A 21 4.43 -6.51 7.43
CA PRO A 21 3.94 -5.76 8.58
C PRO A 21 5.09 -4.98 9.25
N ALA A 22 4.76 -3.82 9.81
CA ALA A 22 5.71 -2.89 10.41
C ALA A 22 6.76 -2.32 9.43
N SER A 23 6.37 -2.12 8.16
CA SER A 23 7.19 -1.41 7.18
C SER A 23 6.99 0.11 7.28
N ASN A 24 8.06 0.88 7.21
CA ASN A 24 8.00 2.34 7.09
C ASN A 24 7.90 2.78 5.62
N ILE A 25 7.70 4.08 5.39
CA ILE A 25 7.51 4.64 4.03
C ILE A 25 8.68 4.34 3.07
N ASN A 26 9.92 4.33 3.56
CA ASN A 26 11.09 4.06 2.73
C ASN A 26 11.10 2.60 2.26
N THR A 27 10.81 1.67 3.16
CA THR A 27 10.70 0.24 2.83
C THR A 27 9.57 -0.02 1.83
N ILE A 28 8.42 0.64 2.01
CA ILE A 28 7.29 0.53 1.07
C ILE A 28 7.70 1.02 -0.32
N MET A 29 8.36 2.17 -0.40
CA MET A 29 8.86 2.69 -1.67
C MET A 29 9.87 1.73 -2.31
N GLU A 30 10.87 1.27 -1.55
CA GLU A 30 11.87 0.33 -2.06
C GLU A 30 11.23 -0.94 -2.64
N LYS A 31 10.29 -1.56 -1.91
CA LYS A 31 9.60 -2.79 -2.33
C LYS A 31 8.72 -2.60 -3.57
N LEU A 32 8.15 -1.42 -3.76
CA LEU A 32 7.27 -1.11 -4.90
C LEU A 32 8.01 -0.50 -6.09
N LYS A 33 9.32 -0.23 -5.97
CA LYS A 33 10.10 0.49 -6.99
C LYS A 33 10.18 -0.26 -8.31
N ASP A 34 10.38 -1.58 -8.27
CA ASP A 34 10.52 -2.37 -9.51
C ASP A 34 9.21 -2.39 -10.31
N ASP A 35 8.07 -2.40 -9.62
CA ASP A 35 6.76 -2.46 -10.25
C ASP A 35 6.20 -1.08 -10.61
N TYR A 36 6.45 -0.05 -9.80
CA TYR A 36 5.78 1.26 -9.91
C TYR A 36 6.74 2.43 -10.10
N GLY A 37 8.06 2.20 -10.08
CA GLY A 37 9.08 3.26 -10.06
C GLY A 37 9.08 4.21 -11.26
N SER A 38 8.52 3.78 -12.39
CA SER A 38 8.37 4.61 -13.60
C SER A 38 7.06 5.40 -13.64
N GLU A 39 6.15 5.22 -12.68
CA GLU A 39 4.87 5.92 -12.65
C GLU A 39 5.03 7.31 -12.04
N GLY A 40 4.37 8.33 -12.62
CA GLY A 40 4.46 9.71 -12.11
C GLY A 40 3.98 9.89 -10.67
N GLN A 41 3.14 8.97 -10.18
CA GLN A 41 2.66 8.92 -8.80
C GLN A 41 3.64 8.26 -7.83
N PHE A 42 4.72 7.63 -8.31
CA PHE A 42 5.73 7.01 -7.48
C PHE A 42 6.74 8.06 -6.98
N ASN A 43 6.34 8.80 -5.96
CA ASN A 43 7.20 9.74 -5.25
C ASN A 43 6.79 9.85 -3.78
N LEU A 44 7.72 10.31 -2.93
CA LEU A 44 7.52 10.34 -1.47
C LEU A 44 6.26 11.10 -1.07
N LYS A 45 5.99 12.24 -1.71
CA LYS A 45 4.82 13.08 -1.42
C LYS A 45 3.52 12.31 -1.67
N MET A 46 3.40 11.67 -2.83
CA MET A 46 2.21 10.92 -3.20
C MET A 46 2.03 9.65 -2.36
N VAL A 47 3.12 8.93 -2.06
CA VAL A 47 3.08 7.76 -1.17
C VAL A 47 2.62 8.17 0.23
N SER A 48 3.16 9.26 0.77
CA SER A 48 2.75 9.82 2.05
C SER A 48 1.25 10.18 2.05
N MET A 49 0.77 10.87 1.01
CA MET A 49 -0.66 11.19 0.86
C MET A 49 -1.55 9.94 0.81
N HIS A 50 -1.09 8.87 0.15
CA HIS A 50 -1.82 7.61 0.15
C HIS A 50 -1.87 6.97 1.55
N LEU A 51 -0.75 6.95 2.27
CA LEU A 51 -0.67 6.41 3.64
C LEU A 51 -1.58 7.19 4.59
N ASP A 52 -1.57 8.52 4.53
CA ASP A 52 -2.47 9.37 5.31
C ASP A 52 -3.95 9.11 4.99
N SER A 53 -4.29 8.98 3.71
CA SER A 53 -5.64 8.63 3.29
C SER A 53 -6.07 7.26 3.82
N LEU A 54 -5.18 6.27 3.79
CA LEU A 54 -5.45 4.92 4.30
C LEU A 54 -5.62 4.90 5.82
N ARG A 55 -4.78 5.66 6.55
CA ARG A 55 -4.84 5.81 8.00
C ARG A 55 -6.13 6.51 8.42
N THR A 56 -6.47 7.61 7.76
CA THR A 56 -7.72 8.36 7.99
C THR A 56 -8.96 7.50 7.73
N SER A 57 -8.88 6.60 6.75
CA SER A 57 -9.96 5.64 6.45
C SER A 57 -10.00 4.44 7.40
N GLY A 58 -9.10 4.38 8.40
CA GLY A 58 -9.00 3.28 9.36
C GLY A 58 -8.54 1.95 8.75
N LEU A 59 -7.91 1.96 7.57
CA LEU A 59 -7.42 0.74 6.91
C LEU A 59 -6.05 0.32 7.40
N ILE A 60 -5.20 1.28 7.77
CA ILE A 60 -3.88 1.05 8.35
C ILE A 60 -3.75 1.84 9.65
N GLN A 61 -2.80 1.44 10.46
CA GLN A 61 -2.34 2.17 11.64
C GLN A 61 -0.82 2.36 11.56
N GLU A 62 -0.34 3.43 12.19
CA GLU A 62 1.08 3.78 12.30
C GLU A 62 1.48 3.66 13.77
N ASP A 63 2.61 3.02 14.04
CA ASP A 63 3.16 2.92 15.39
C ASP A 63 4.12 4.08 15.73
N THR A 64 4.68 4.07 16.93
CA THR A 64 5.63 5.10 17.40
C THR A 64 6.95 5.13 16.62
N ASN A 65 7.23 4.10 15.81
CA ASN A 65 8.41 4.00 14.97
C ASN A 65 8.14 4.39 13.50
N TYR A 66 6.96 4.95 13.21
CA TYR A 66 6.50 5.30 11.85
C TYR A 66 6.37 4.07 10.93
N CYS A 67 6.11 2.91 11.53
CA CYS A 67 5.89 1.67 10.81
C CYS A 67 4.38 1.40 10.67
N TYR A 68 3.98 0.91 9.49
CA TYR A 68 2.58 0.70 9.16
C TYR A 68 2.17 -0.76 9.29
N SER A 69 0.94 -0.99 9.76
CA SER A 69 0.29 -2.29 9.78
C SER A 69 -1.19 -2.17 9.40
N LEU A 70 -1.79 -3.25 8.90
CA LEU A 70 -3.21 -3.27 8.57
C LEU A 70 -4.08 -3.40 9.82
N THR A 71 -5.17 -2.66 9.86
CA THR A 71 -6.24 -2.88 10.86
C THR A 71 -7.10 -4.09 10.46
N ALA A 72 -8.05 -4.50 11.31
CA ALA A 72 -9.04 -5.52 10.96
C ALA A 72 -9.83 -5.14 9.68
N THR A 73 -10.23 -3.88 9.56
CA THR A 73 -10.92 -3.33 8.37
C THR A 73 -10.03 -3.38 7.14
N GLY A 74 -8.74 -3.05 7.28
CA GLY A 74 -7.76 -3.15 6.20
C GLY A 74 -7.64 -4.57 5.63
N HIS A 75 -7.53 -5.57 6.51
CA HIS A 75 -7.49 -6.98 6.11
C HIS A 75 -8.74 -7.42 5.37
N LEU A 76 -9.93 -7.01 5.83
CA LEU A 76 -11.19 -7.30 5.15
C LEU A 76 -11.20 -6.67 3.75
N ARG A 77 -10.84 -5.39 3.64
CA ARG A 77 -10.81 -4.69 2.35
C ARG A 77 -9.87 -5.36 1.35
N LEU A 78 -8.68 -5.77 1.80
CA LEU A 78 -7.72 -6.48 0.95
C LEU A 78 -8.28 -7.81 0.43
N LYS A 79 -8.96 -8.59 1.29
CA LYS A 79 -9.62 -9.84 0.87
C LYS A 79 -10.64 -9.62 -0.24
N TYR A 80 -11.48 -8.58 -0.13
CA TYR A 80 -12.45 -8.25 -1.19
C TYR A 80 -11.76 -7.86 -2.51
N ILE A 81 -10.63 -7.16 -2.45
CA ILE A 81 -9.90 -6.75 -3.66
C ILE A 81 -9.26 -7.95 -4.36
N THR A 82 -8.79 -8.96 -3.61
CA THR A 82 -8.10 -10.13 -4.18
C THR A 82 -9.05 -11.24 -4.65
N HIS A 83 -10.30 -11.26 -4.19
CA HIS A 83 -11.28 -12.31 -4.49
C HIS A 83 -12.32 -11.91 -5.57
N GLN A 84 -12.26 -10.71 -6.16
CA GLN A 84 -13.11 -10.34 -7.32
C GLN A 84 -12.60 -10.89 -8.66
N LYS A 85 -12.09 -12.13 -8.68
CA LYS A 85 -11.78 -12.84 -9.93
C LYS A 85 -12.94 -13.68 -10.40
#